data_AF-A0A1V6K1B9-F1
#
_entry.id   AF-A0A1V6K1B9-F1
#
_cell.length_a   1.000
_cell.length_b   1.000
_cell.length_c   1.000
_cell.angle_alpha   90.00
_cell.angle_beta   90.00
_cell.angle_gamma   90.00
#
_symmetry.space_group_name_H-M   'P 1'
#
loop_
_entity.id
_entity.type
_entity.pdbx_description
1 polymer ?
#
loop_
_entity_poly.entity_id
_entity_poly.type
_entity_poly.pdbx_seq_one_letter_code
_entity_poly.pdbx_strand_id
1 'polypeptide(L)'
;MEKAERVAMIAASFPWDDVGDWPAARRAGVSRGEAIMAGSSDCTVWTPGRLAVLVGLSGVSVVESDGVILVMADGAAQDLKDVVTRLERERPELV
;
A
#
# COMPACT_ATOMS: atom_id res chain seq x y z
N MET A 1 4.96 26.73 4.86
CA MET A 1 3.90 27.31 3.99
C MET A 1 2.95 28.19 4.78
N GLU A 2 2.26 27.68 5.82
CA GLU A 2 1.18 28.42 6.52
C GLU A 2 1.55 29.78 7.14
N LYS A 3 2.82 30.02 7.48
CA LYS A 3 3.29 31.28 8.10
C LYS A 3 4.16 32.14 7.19
N ALA A 4 4.24 31.80 5.91
CA ALA A 4 5.10 32.52 4.96
C ALA A 4 4.38 33.74 4.39
N GLU A 5 4.99 34.91 4.50
CA GLU A 5 4.41 36.17 4.00
C GLU A 5 4.43 36.27 2.46
N ARG A 6 5.33 35.54 1.79
CA ARG A 6 5.50 35.56 0.34
C ARG A 6 5.76 34.17 -0.20
N VAL A 7 4.79 33.63 -0.96
CA VAL A 7 4.86 32.31 -1.59
C VAL A 7 4.67 32.46 -3.10
N ALA A 8 5.45 31.72 -3.89
CA ALA A 8 5.26 31.54 -5.32
C ALA A 8 5.18 30.03 -5.63
N MET A 9 4.36 29.65 -6.61
CA MET A 9 4.22 28.27 -7.07
C MET A 9 4.33 28.19 -8.60
N ILE A 10 4.81 27.05 -9.08
CA ILE A 10 4.81 26.70 -10.50
C ILE A 10 4.00 25.41 -10.64
N ALA A 11 3.08 25.39 -11.61
CA ALA A 11 2.30 24.20 -11.89
C ALA A 11 3.20 23.09 -12.44
N ALA A 12 3.13 21.91 -11.82
CA ALA A 12 3.76 20.72 -12.37
C ALA A 12 3.00 20.29 -13.63
N SER A 13 3.74 19.98 -14.71
CA SER A 13 3.20 19.45 -15.97
C SER A 13 3.33 17.93 -16.09
N PHE A 14 3.70 17.27 -15.01
CA PHE A 14 3.92 15.83 -14.94
C PHE A 14 2.99 15.17 -13.92
N PRO A 15 2.65 13.88 -14.09
CA PRO A 15 1.91 13.11 -13.09
C PRO A 15 2.71 13.02 -11.79
N TRP A 16 2.05 13.22 -10.66
CA TRP A 16 2.65 13.10 -9.33
C TRP A 16 1.63 12.48 -8.37
N ASP A 17 2.13 11.61 -7.49
CA ASP A 17 1.41 11.00 -6.36
C ASP A 17 2.42 10.94 -5.21
N ASP A 18 2.00 11.19 -3.97
CA ASP A 18 2.87 11.13 -2.79
C ASP A 18 3.13 9.71 -2.30
N VAL A 19 2.45 8.71 -2.89
CA VAL A 19 2.59 7.29 -2.57
C VAL A 19 2.42 7.04 -1.06
N GLY A 20 1.33 7.57 -0.49
CA GLY A 20 1.05 7.49 0.94
C GLY A 20 0.43 6.17 1.42
N ASP A 21 -0.06 5.33 0.50
CA ASP A 21 -0.68 4.04 0.81
C ASP A 21 -0.47 3.00 -0.32
N TRP A 22 -0.88 1.75 -0.09
CA TRP A 22 -0.76 0.67 -1.08
C TRP A 22 -1.62 0.88 -2.34
N PRO A 23 -2.84 1.44 -2.27
CA PRO A 23 -3.56 1.90 -3.45
C PRO A 23 -2.78 2.93 -4.29
N ALA A 24 -2.09 3.87 -3.65
CA ALA A 24 -1.26 4.87 -4.30
C ALA A 24 -0.06 4.24 -5.02
N ALA A 25 0.58 3.26 -4.38
CA ALA A 25 1.63 2.47 -5.01
C ALA A 25 1.11 1.78 -6.29
N ARG A 26 -0.09 1.18 -6.26
CA ARG A 26 -0.73 0.62 -7.45
C ARG A 26 -0.95 1.66 -8.55
N ARG A 27 -1.44 2.86 -8.21
CA ARG A 27 -1.60 3.97 -9.19
C ARG A 27 -0.27 4.41 -9.81
N ALA A 28 0.82 4.33 -9.05
CA ALA A 28 2.18 4.58 -9.52
C ALA A 28 2.77 3.40 -10.34
N GLY A 29 1.99 2.35 -10.61
CA GLY A 29 2.43 1.18 -11.36
C GLY A 29 3.33 0.23 -10.57
N VAL A 30 3.39 0.38 -9.24
CA VAL A 30 4.20 -0.45 -8.36
C VAL A 30 3.50 -1.79 -8.16
N SER A 31 4.12 -2.84 -8.69
CA SER A 31 3.74 -4.24 -8.45
C SER A 31 4.99 -5.10 -8.46
N ARG A 32 5.01 -6.13 -7.62
CA ARG A 32 6.16 -7.06 -7.55
C ARG A 32 5.70 -8.42 -7.05
N GLY A 33 6.18 -9.48 -7.69
CA GLY A 33 5.80 -10.86 -7.36
C GLY A 33 4.90 -11.47 -8.43
N GLU A 34 4.56 -12.75 -8.22
CA GLU A 34 3.66 -13.50 -9.09
C GLU A 34 2.24 -13.47 -8.51
N ALA A 35 1.25 -13.17 -9.35
CA ALA A 35 -0.15 -13.11 -8.93
C ALA A 35 -1.08 -13.80 -9.94
N ILE A 36 -2.01 -14.62 -9.44
CA ILE A 36 -3.13 -15.17 -10.20
C ILE A 36 -4.41 -14.56 -9.66
N MET A 37 -5.22 -13.96 -10.54
CA MET A 37 -6.47 -13.31 -10.18
C MET A 37 -7.64 -13.93 -10.94
N ALA A 38 -8.66 -14.37 -10.23
CA ALA A 38 -9.89 -14.93 -10.81
C ALA A 38 -11.11 -14.16 -10.29
N GLY A 39 -11.72 -13.34 -11.17
CA GLY A 39 -12.83 -12.47 -10.76
C GLY A 39 -12.45 -11.43 -9.70
N SER A 40 -11.19 -11.01 -9.68
CA SER A 40 -10.66 -10.01 -8.75
C SER A 40 -10.24 -8.74 -9.48
N SER A 41 -10.39 -7.57 -8.85
CA SER A 41 -10.11 -6.25 -9.44
C SER A 41 -9.54 -5.28 -8.42
N ASP A 42 -8.84 -4.24 -8.87
CA ASP A 42 -8.33 -3.18 -7.98
C ASP A 42 -7.51 -3.73 -6.79
N CYS A 43 -6.72 -4.78 -7.01
CA CYS A 43 -5.87 -5.36 -5.98
C CYS A 43 -4.42 -4.89 -6.13
N THR A 44 -3.77 -4.62 -5.00
CA THR A 44 -2.32 -4.38 -4.94
C THR A 44 -1.64 -5.66 -4.49
N VAL A 45 -0.67 -6.15 -5.26
CA VAL A 45 0.14 -7.32 -4.89
C VAL A 45 1.62 -6.95 -4.88
N TRP A 46 2.23 -7.11 -3.71
CA TRP A 46 3.67 -6.98 -3.50
C TRP A 46 4.17 -8.22 -2.74
N THR A 47 4.42 -9.31 -3.45
CA THR A 47 4.86 -10.60 -2.87
C THR A 47 6.08 -11.14 -3.61
N PRO A 48 7.27 -10.52 -3.47
CA PRO A 48 8.44 -10.91 -4.24
C PRO A 48 8.93 -12.35 -3.98
N GLY A 49 8.57 -12.95 -2.84
CA GLY A 49 8.99 -14.30 -2.47
C GLY A 49 7.92 -15.38 -2.66
N ARG A 50 6.68 -15.00 -2.99
CA ARG A 50 5.51 -15.91 -2.96
C ARG A 50 4.51 -15.61 -4.07
N LEU A 51 3.84 -16.66 -4.55
CA LEU A 51 2.65 -16.55 -5.39
C LEU A 51 1.45 -16.08 -4.58
N ALA A 52 0.79 -15.01 -5.03
CA ALA A 52 -0.50 -14.58 -4.49
C ALA A 52 -1.65 -15.06 -5.40
N VAL A 53 -2.64 -15.75 -4.85
CA VAL A 53 -3.85 -16.17 -5.59
C VAL A 53 -5.07 -15.46 -4.99
N LEU A 54 -5.73 -14.62 -5.78
CA LEU A 54 -6.86 -13.80 -5.35
C LEU A 54 -8.12 -14.18 -6.14
N VAL A 55 -9.18 -14.60 -5.45
CA VAL A 55 -10.44 -15.03 -6.07
C VAL A 55 -11.61 -14.21 -5.52
N GLY A 56 -12.33 -13.51 -6.39
CA GLY A 56 -13.52 -12.74 -6.03
C GLY A 56 -13.25 -11.53 -5.13
N LEU A 57 -12.02 -11.01 -5.10
CA LEU A 57 -11.64 -9.89 -4.24
C LEU A 57 -11.58 -8.59 -5.03
N SER A 58 -12.06 -7.50 -4.44
CA SER A 58 -11.90 -6.16 -5.01
C SER A 58 -11.38 -5.18 -3.99
N GLY A 59 -10.42 -4.33 -4.38
CA GLY A 59 -9.90 -3.29 -3.48
C GLY A 59 -9.14 -3.87 -2.30
N VAL A 60 -8.22 -4.80 -2.54
CA VAL A 60 -7.43 -5.47 -1.48
C VAL A 60 -5.94 -5.33 -1.77
N SER A 61 -5.17 -5.02 -0.74
CA SER A 61 -3.71 -4.98 -0.77
C SER A 61 -3.14 -6.21 -0.07
N VAL A 62 -2.28 -6.96 -0.77
CA VAL A 62 -1.55 -8.14 -0.29
C VAL A 62 -0.05 -7.85 -0.41
N VAL A 63 0.63 -7.77 0.73
CA VAL A 63 2.02 -7.31 0.81
C VAL A 63 2.84 -8.25 1.68
N GLU A 64 4.00 -8.66 1.20
CA GLU A 64 5.00 -9.45 1.93
C GLU A 64 6.19 -8.57 2.32
N SER A 65 6.55 -8.59 3.61
CA SER A 65 7.81 -8.05 4.13
C SER A 65 8.26 -8.85 5.35
N ASP A 66 9.55 -9.16 5.45
CA ASP A 66 10.20 -9.67 6.67
C ASP A 66 9.44 -10.78 7.42
N GLY A 67 8.94 -11.77 6.67
CA GLY A 67 8.23 -12.92 7.23
C GLY A 67 6.75 -12.65 7.59
N VAL A 68 6.26 -11.43 7.37
CA VAL A 68 4.87 -11.02 7.55
C VAL A 68 4.19 -10.89 6.19
N ILE A 69 2.91 -11.26 6.16
CA ILE A 69 2.00 -10.90 5.07
C ILE A 69 0.92 -9.98 5.64
N LEU A 70 0.84 -8.77 5.10
CA LEU A 70 -0.29 -7.89 5.26
C LEU A 70 -1.35 -8.22 4.21
N VAL A 71 -2.58 -8.44 4.66
CA VAL A 71 -3.76 -8.48 3.80
C VAL A 71 -4.76 -7.47 4.36
N MET A 72 -5.10 -6.47 3.57
CA MET A 72 -6.04 -5.44 3.99
C MET A 72 -6.97 -5.03 2.86
N ALA A 73 -8.19 -4.65 3.20
CA ALA A 73 -9.02 -3.88 2.28
C ALA A 73 -8.41 -2.47 2.12
N ASP A 74 -8.40 -1.95 0.91
CA ASP A 74 -7.83 -0.64 0.57
C ASP A 74 -8.50 0.48 1.38
N GLY A 75 -9.81 0.36 1.65
CA GLY A 75 -10.57 1.30 2.47
C GLY A 75 -10.20 1.32 3.96
N ALA A 76 -9.46 0.32 4.44
CA ALA A 76 -9.01 0.21 5.83
C ALA A 76 -7.56 0.71 6.04
N ALA A 77 -6.97 1.39 5.06
CA ALA A 77 -5.59 1.87 5.14
C ALA A 77 -5.31 2.76 6.37
N GLN A 78 -6.31 3.51 6.86
CA GLN A 78 -6.16 4.35 8.06
C GLN A 78 -5.99 3.53 9.34
N ASP A 79 -6.60 2.34 9.41
CA ASP A 79 -6.55 1.45 10.58
C ASP A 79 -5.19 0.73 10.70
N LEU A 80 -4.37 0.75 9.65
CA LEU A 80 -3.09 0.07 9.62
C LEU A 80 -2.14 0.55 10.73
N LYS A 81 -2.20 1.83 11.11
CA LYS A 81 -1.35 2.38 12.18
C LYS A 81 -1.58 1.69 13.52
N ASP A 82 -2.83 1.40 13.85
CA ASP A 82 -3.18 0.74 15.11
C ASP A 82 -2.69 -0.72 15.11
N VAL A 83 -2.78 -1.39 13.96
CA VAL A 83 -2.26 -2.75 13.77
C VAL A 83 -0.74 -2.78 13.88
N VAL A 84 -0.03 -1.82 13.28
CA VAL A 84 1.44 -1.72 13.40
C VAL A 84 1.84 -1.47 14.85
N THR A 85 1.19 -0.54 15.54
CA THR A 85 1.44 -0.26 16.97
C THR A 85 1.26 -1.52 17.82
N ARG A 86 0.26 -2.34 17.48
CA ARG A 86 0.03 -3.62 18.14
C ARG A 86 1.13 -4.64 17.83
N LEU A 87 1.57 -4.74 16.58
CA LEU A 87 2.67 -5.61 16.16
C LEU A 87 3.97 -5.25 16.87
N GLU A 88 4.31 -3.96 17.00
CA GLU A 88 5.49 -3.49 17.73
C GLU A 88 5.51 -3.97 19.19
N ARG A 89 4.33 -4.07 19.82
CA ARG A 89 4.20 -4.56 21.20
C ARG A 89 4.24 -6.08 21.30
N GLU A 90 3.56 -6.77 20.40
CA GLU A 90 3.35 -8.23 20.49
C GLU A 90 4.46 -9.04 19.82
N ARG A 91 5.06 -8.52 18.75
CA ARG A 91 6.06 -9.16 17.89
C ARG A 91 7.09 -8.13 17.38
N PRO A 92 7.85 -7.47 18.28
CA PRO A 92 8.78 -6.40 17.93
C PRO A 92 9.88 -6.83 16.95
N GLU A 93 10.18 -8.12 16.83
CA GLU A 93 11.16 -8.66 15.89
C GLU A 93 10.69 -8.67 14.43
N LEU A 94 9.42 -8.36 14.18
CA LEU A 94 8.80 -8.36 12.84
C LEU A 94 8.47 -6.95 12.32
N VAL A 95 8.83 -5.89 13.07
CA VAL A 95 8.58 -4.48 12.71
C VAL A 95 9.89 -3.71 12.63
#